data_AF-A0A512DBR0-F1
#
_entry.id   AF-A0A512DBR0-F1
#
_cell.length_a   1.000
_cell.length_b   1.000
_cell.length_c   1.000
_cell.angle_alpha   90.00
_cell.angle_beta   90.00
_cell.angle_gamma   90.00
#
_symmetry.space_group_name_H-M   'P 1'
#
loop_
_entity.id
_entity.type
_entity.pdbx_description
1 polymer ?
#
loop_
_entity_poly.entity_id
_entity_poly.type
_entity_poly.pdbx_seq_one_letter_code
_entity_poly.pdbx_strand_id
1 'polypeptide(L)'
;MVPRRDASGGPEVGGPGPEPVSPRVVVVTDSTASLPPGLAERWGIEVVALEVAIGDARYREGVDLPAGDLLEALTSGTRVTTSQPPPAAFAEAYARAADRGAREVVSVHLSGELSGTVRAAELAAAAAPVPVHVVDSRSVAMGLGFAALAAAEAAQVAEAAEAAVDGDGAAVPVGVDGAPVPGRAGVDGAAVAGRAGVDGAAVAGRARGVAAATSALFLVDSLEHLRRGGRIGAAAAAVGTLLGMRPLLAVRDGRVDVAGKVRTRRAARERLVALAVEQVAGRASARVAVHHLGQPEVADSLAAEVLARCGLRPGAVMVSEVSAVVGAHAGPGLLGVVVAGD
;
A
#
# COMPACT_ATOMS: atom_id res chain seq x y z
N MET A 1 65.42 3.83 41.33
CA MET A 1 65.03 2.47 40.92
C MET A 1 63.52 2.32 41.09
N VAL A 2 62.74 2.66 40.05
CA VAL A 2 61.43 2.10 39.64
C VAL A 2 61.25 2.51 38.17
N PRO A 3 60.88 1.62 37.23
CA PRO A 3 61.03 1.84 35.78
C PRO A 3 59.80 2.49 35.11
N ARG A 4 60.02 2.92 33.87
CA ARG A 4 59.06 3.51 32.91
C ARG A 4 57.92 2.52 32.57
N ARG A 5 56.70 3.04 32.44
CA ARG A 5 55.55 2.33 31.87
C ARG A 5 55.60 2.46 30.35
N ASP A 6 55.80 1.33 29.68
CA ASP A 6 55.64 1.20 28.24
C ASP A 6 54.18 0.91 27.91
N ALA A 7 53.73 1.54 26.83
CA ALA A 7 52.42 1.38 26.23
C ALA A 7 52.30 0.06 25.45
N SER A 8 51.15 -0.62 25.54
CA SER A 8 50.53 -1.35 24.42
C SER A 8 49.27 -2.08 24.91
N GLY A 9 48.16 -1.86 24.21
CA GLY A 9 46.87 -2.50 24.51
C GLY A 9 45.68 -1.60 24.19
N GLY A 10 45.62 -1.05 22.97
CA GLY A 10 44.37 -0.49 22.46
C GLY A 10 43.40 -1.65 22.16
N PRO A 11 42.08 -1.46 22.34
CA PRO A 11 41.11 -2.51 22.03
C PRO A 11 41.15 -2.80 20.53
N GLU A 12 41.26 -4.08 20.19
CA GLU A 12 41.19 -4.56 18.82
C GLU A 12 39.90 -4.05 18.17
N VAL A 13 40.05 -3.40 17.02
CA VAL A 13 38.95 -2.95 16.17
C VAL A 13 38.22 -4.21 15.71
N GLY A 14 36.97 -4.34 16.12
CA GLY A 14 36.08 -5.44 15.72
C GLY A 14 36.12 -5.62 14.21
N GLY A 15 36.22 -6.89 13.79
CA GLY A 15 36.11 -7.27 12.38
C GLY A 15 34.82 -6.75 11.76
N PRO A 16 34.73 -6.73 10.41
CA PRO A 16 33.52 -6.28 9.74
C PRO A 16 32.34 -7.06 10.31
N GLY A 17 31.38 -6.33 10.88
CA GLY A 17 30.11 -6.92 11.31
C GLY A 17 29.47 -7.67 10.15
N PRO A 18 28.55 -8.62 10.43
CA PRO A 18 27.88 -9.39 9.38
C PRO A 18 27.38 -8.41 8.31
N GLU A 19 27.78 -8.63 7.06
CA GLU A 19 27.30 -7.80 5.95
C GLU A 19 25.77 -7.83 5.95
N PRO A 20 25.11 -6.68 5.71
CA PRO A 20 23.66 -6.63 5.64
C PRO A 20 23.19 -7.64 4.60
N VAL A 21 22.38 -8.60 5.04
CA VAL A 21 21.81 -9.63 4.17
C VAL A 21 21.02 -8.92 3.07
N SER A 22 21.46 -9.07 1.83
CA SER A 22 20.79 -8.45 0.68
C SER A 22 19.40 -9.09 0.51
N PRO A 23 18.32 -8.30 0.35
CA PRO A 23 16.97 -8.85 0.27
C PRO A 23 16.84 -9.73 -0.97
N ARG A 24 16.32 -10.94 -0.80
CA ARG A 24 16.12 -11.90 -1.88
C ARG A 24 14.97 -11.47 -2.80
N VAL A 25 13.90 -10.92 -2.22
CA VAL A 25 12.73 -10.41 -2.95
C VAL A 25 12.48 -8.96 -2.57
N VAL A 26 12.53 -8.05 -3.55
CA VAL A 26 12.17 -6.64 -3.35
C VAL A 26 10.76 -6.39 -3.85
N VAL A 27 9.98 -5.66 -3.06
CA VAL A 27 8.63 -5.22 -3.46
C VAL A 27 8.70 -3.85 -4.11
N VAL A 28 8.11 -3.74 -5.30
CA VAL A 28 7.88 -2.47 -5.98
C VAL A 28 6.39 -2.20 -5.99
N THR A 29 5.99 -0.96 -5.76
CA THR A 29 4.62 -0.50 -5.96
C THR A 29 4.60 0.85 -6.67
N ASP A 30 3.42 1.41 -6.88
CA ASP A 30 3.26 2.75 -7.40
C ASP A 30 2.71 3.70 -6.34
N SER A 31 2.90 5.00 -6.56
CA SER A 31 2.59 6.04 -5.56
C SER A 31 1.11 6.10 -5.16
N THR A 32 0.20 5.51 -5.94
CA THR A 32 -1.21 5.45 -5.57
C THR A 32 -1.51 4.48 -4.43
N ALA A 33 -0.53 3.68 -3.99
CA ALA A 33 -0.63 2.84 -2.79
C ALA A 33 -0.96 3.66 -1.53
N SER A 34 -0.71 4.97 -1.55
CA SER A 34 -1.05 5.91 -0.46
C SER A 34 -0.52 5.43 0.90
N LEU A 35 0.68 4.82 0.88
CA LEU A 35 1.36 4.38 2.09
C LEU A 35 1.68 5.62 2.95
N PRO A 36 1.41 5.59 4.27
CA PRO A 36 1.83 6.65 5.18
C PRO A 36 3.34 6.93 5.09
N PRO A 37 3.76 8.19 5.33
CA PRO A 37 5.18 8.55 5.31
C PRO A 37 6.07 7.62 6.15
N GLY A 38 7.24 7.28 5.63
CA GLY A 38 8.19 6.39 6.29
C GLY A 38 7.86 4.89 6.16
N LEU A 39 6.65 4.52 5.77
CA LEU A 39 6.24 3.11 5.78
C LEU A 39 6.88 2.32 4.63
N ALA A 40 7.01 2.93 3.45
CA ALA A 40 7.69 2.30 2.32
C ALA A 40 9.15 2.03 2.66
N GLU A 41 9.87 3.01 3.23
CA GLU A 41 11.26 2.85 3.64
C GLU A 41 11.43 1.78 4.72
N ARG A 42 10.55 1.78 5.73
CA ARG A 42 10.59 0.78 6.81
C ARG A 42 10.44 -0.66 6.31
N TRP A 43 9.65 -0.86 5.25
CA TRP A 43 9.40 -2.19 4.67
C TRP A 43 10.31 -2.51 3.48
N GLY A 44 11.21 -1.60 3.10
CA GLY A 44 12.05 -1.77 1.90
C GLY A 44 11.25 -1.80 0.59
N ILE A 45 10.06 -1.19 0.57
CA ILE A 45 9.20 -1.10 -0.61
C ILE A 45 9.68 0.07 -1.48
N GLU A 46 9.93 -0.20 -2.75
CA GLU A 46 10.26 0.82 -3.73
C GLU A 46 9.00 1.37 -4.39
N VAL A 47 8.84 2.70 -4.42
CA VAL A 47 7.63 3.36 -4.93
C VAL A 47 7.94 4.09 -6.23
N VAL A 48 7.25 3.72 -7.30
CA VAL A 48 7.33 4.41 -8.59
C VAL A 48 6.27 5.51 -8.66
N ALA A 49 6.72 6.76 -8.78
CA ALA A 49 5.83 7.92 -8.80
C ALA A 49 5.01 8.01 -10.09
N LEU A 50 3.71 8.24 -9.93
CA LEU A 50 2.83 8.75 -10.98
C LEU A 50 2.94 10.27 -11.10
N GLU A 51 2.40 10.81 -12.19
CA GLU A 51 2.41 12.24 -12.45
C GLU A 51 1.02 12.86 -12.27
N VAL A 52 1.02 14.07 -11.70
CA VAL A 52 -0.12 14.98 -11.62
C VAL A 52 0.22 16.23 -12.40
N ALA A 53 -0.66 16.63 -13.30
CA ALA A 53 -0.57 17.90 -14.03
C ALA A 53 -1.63 18.87 -13.53
N ILE A 54 -1.20 20.07 -13.13
CA ILE A 54 -2.04 21.17 -12.64
C ILE A 54 -1.81 22.37 -13.57
N GLY A 55 -2.84 22.74 -14.34
CA GLY A 55 -2.67 23.70 -15.42
C GLY A 55 -1.64 23.18 -16.45
N ASP A 56 -0.58 23.95 -16.65
CA ASP A 56 0.53 23.61 -17.55
C ASP A 56 1.71 22.94 -16.83
N ALA A 57 1.72 22.94 -15.50
CA ALA A 57 2.78 22.35 -14.69
C ALA A 57 2.54 20.85 -14.47
N ARG A 58 3.64 20.08 -14.36
CA ARG A 58 3.63 18.64 -14.13
C ARG A 58 4.52 18.30 -12.95
N TYR A 59 4.05 17.38 -12.12
CA TYR A 59 4.69 16.98 -10.89
C TYR A 59 4.64 15.46 -10.74
N ARG A 60 5.73 14.88 -10.25
CA ARG A 60 5.80 13.52 -9.72
C ARG A 60 5.28 13.52 -8.29
N GLU A 61 4.25 12.73 -8.08
CA GLU A 61 3.60 12.54 -6.79
C GLU A 61 4.59 12.05 -5.72
N GLY A 62 4.55 12.68 -4.54
CA GLY A 62 5.42 12.32 -3.42
C GLY A 62 6.89 12.73 -3.61
N VAL A 63 7.23 13.39 -4.73
CA VAL A 63 8.60 13.82 -5.02
C VAL A 63 8.70 15.33 -5.14
N ASP A 64 7.93 15.95 -6.04
CA ASP A 64 8.04 17.37 -6.35
C ASP A 64 6.70 18.12 -6.40
N LEU A 65 5.57 17.44 -6.14
CA LEU A 65 4.28 18.09 -5.91
C LEU A 65 4.21 18.67 -4.48
N PRO A 66 4.02 19.99 -4.30
CA PRO A 66 3.89 20.58 -2.97
C PRO A 66 2.62 20.14 -2.24
N ALA A 67 2.69 20.08 -0.92
CA ALA A 67 1.55 19.75 -0.08
C ALA A 67 0.46 20.83 -0.19
N GLY A 68 -0.79 20.41 -0.39
CA GLY A 68 -1.94 21.33 -0.48
C GLY A 68 -2.27 21.82 -1.90
N ASP A 69 -1.29 21.89 -2.81
CA ASP A 69 -1.46 22.41 -4.18
C ASP A 69 -2.57 21.68 -4.95
N LEU A 70 -2.67 20.36 -4.79
CA LEU A 70 -3.75 19.61 -5.40
C LEU A 70 -5.12 20.10 -4.92
N LEU A 71 -5.31 20.22 -3.61
CA LEU A 71 -6.61 20.59 -3.04
C LEU A 71 -6.96 22.03 -3.43
N GLU A 72 -5.99 22.94 -3.44
CA GLU A 72 -6.15 24.30 -3.93
C GLU A 72 -6.57 24.31 -5.41
N ALA A 73 -5.88 23.54 -6.26
CA ALA A 73 -6.20 23.42 -7.67
C ALA A 73 -7.62 22.87 -7.90
N LEU A 74 -8.02 21.83 -7.17
CA LEU A 74 -9.35 21.25 -7.27
C LEU A 74 -10.44 22.22 -6.79
N THR A 75 -10.18 22.96 -5.72
CA THR A 75 -11.14 23.91 -5.13
C THR A 75 -11.28 25.18 -5.97
N SER A 76 -10.20 25.65 -6.59
CA SER A 76 -10.22 26.79 -7.52
C SER A 76 -10.77 26.44 -8.90
N GLY A 77 -11.01 25.15 -9.19
CA GLY A 77 -11.45 24.69 -10.51
C GLY A 77 -10.35 24.63 -11.56
N THR A 78 -9.09 24.77 -11.15
CA THR A 78 -7.93 24.60 -12.03
C THR A 78 -7.94 23.21 -12.65
N ARG A 79 -7.57 23.10 -13.93
CA ARG A 79 -7.55 21.81 -14.62
C ARG A 79 -6.49 20.91 -13.99
N VAL A 80 -6.93 19.75 -13.51
CA VAL A 80 -6.05 18.69 -12.98
C VAL A 80 -6.23 17.43 -13.83
N THR A 81 -5.12 16.84 -14.24
CA THR A 81 -5.06 15.54 -14.93
C THR A 81 -3.93 14.70 -14.36
N THR A 82 -3.91 13.40 -14.64
CA THR A 82 -2.85 12.50 -14.16
C THR A 82 -2.34 11.62 -15.28
N SER A 83 -1.10 11.17 -15.17
CA SER A 83 -0.49 10.16 -16.06
C SER A 83 0.10 9.01 -15.26
N GLN A 84 0.00 7.82 -15.83
CA GLN A 84 0.75 6.65 -15.36
C GLN A 84 2.26 6.87 -15.52
N PRO A 85 3.11 6.12 -14.80
CA PRO A 85 4.55 6.18 -15.01
C PRO A 85 4.89 5.57 -16.37
N PRO A 86 5.92 6.07 -17.06
CA PRO A 86 6.43 5.41 -18.26
C PRO A 86 7.09 4.07 -17.89
N PRO A 87 7.13 3.06 -18.79
CA PRO A 87 7.82 1.80 -18.54
C PRO A 87 9.29 1.96 -18.08
N ALA A 88 9.98 3.00 -18.58
CA ALA A 88 11.35 3.30 -18.18
C ALA A 88 11.50 3.53 -16.66
N ALA A 89 10.52 4.16 -16.01
CA ALA A 89 10.56 4.41 -14.57
C ALA A 89 10.48 3.10 -13.75
N PHE A 90 9.71 2.12 -14.24
CA PHE A 90 9.69 0.77 -13.66
C PHE A 90 10.99 0.02 -13.93
N ALA A 91 11.53 0.10 -15.15
CA ALA A 91 12.79 -0.55 -15.50
C ALA A 91 13.95 -0.06 -14.62
N GLU A 92 14.01 1.25 -14.35
CA GLU A 92 14.98 1.83 -13.42
C GLU A 92 14.79 1.31 -11.98
N ALA A 93 13.55 1.14 -11.52
CA ALA A 93 13.27 0.56 -10.21
C ALA A 93 13.73 -0.90 -10.12
N TYR A 94 13.47 -1.70 -11.15
CA TYR A 94 13.91 -3.10 -11.21
C TYR A 94 15.42 -3.22 -11.27
N ALA A 95 16.10 -2.34 -12.01
CA ALA A 95 17.56 -2.27 -12.04
C ALA A 95 18.13 -1.93 -10.66
N ARG A 96 17.60 -0.88 -10.00
CA ARG A 96 18.01 -0.52 -8.63
C ARG A 96 17.78 -1.65 -7.63
N ALA A 97 16.69 -2.41 -7.75
CA ALA A 97 16.43 -3.57 -6.90
C ALA A 97 17.49 -4.67 -7.12
N ALA A 98 17.82 -4.98 -8.37
CA ALA A 98 18.85 -5.96 -8.71
C ALA A 98 20.25 -5.52 -8.26
N ASP A 99 20.59 -4.23 -8.40
CA ASP A 99 21.86 -3.66 -7.93
C ASP A 99 22.02 -3.76 -6.41
N ARG A 100 20.90 -3.79 -5.66
CA ARG A 100 20.87 -4.05 -4.20
C ARG A 100 20.90 -5.54 -3.85
N GLY A 101 21.07 -6.42 -4.83
CA GLY A 101 21.18 -7.87 -4.63
C GLY A 101 19.85 -8.64 -4.69
N ALA A 102 18.74 -8.00 -5.08
CA ALA A 102 17.47 -8.71 -5.28
C ALA A 102 17.63 -9.82 -6.32
N ARG A 103 17.09 -11.00 -6.02
CA ARG A 103 17.04 -12.13 -6.98
C ARG A 103 15.74 -12.14 -7.76
N GLU A 104 14.69 -11.57 -7.19
CA GLU A 104 13.37 -11.44 -7.80
C GLU A 104 12.72 -10.13 -7.34
N VAL A 105 11.80 -9.59 -8.14
CA VAL A 105 10.98 -8.43 -7.78
C VAL A 105 9.50 -8.83 -7.80
N VAL A 106 8.74 -8.36 -6.82
CA VAL A 106 7.28 -8.45 -6.82
C VAL A 106 6.73 -7.04 -7.00
N SER A 107 6.08 -6.79 -8.13
CA SER A 107 5.66 -5.45 -8.56
C SER A 107 4.14 -5.31 -8.48
N VAL A 108 3.62 -4.73 -7.39
CA VAL A 108 2.19 -4.66 -7.07
C VAL A 108 1.64 -3.28 -7.40
N HIS A 109 0.63 -3.19 -8.27
CA HIS A 109 0.14 -1.92 -8.80
C HIS A 109 -1.36 -1.73 -8.71
N LEU A 110 -1.79 -0.47 -8.85
CA LEU A 110 -3.21 -0.13 -8.88
C LEU A 110 -3.92 -0.82 -10.03
N SER A 111 -5.25 -0.87 -9.93
CA SER A 111 -6.06 -1.62 -10.88
C SER A 111 -5.80 -1.26 -12.34
N GLY A 112 -5.61 -2.30 -13.16
CA GLY A 112 -5.55 -2.19 -14.62
C GLY A 112 -6.84 -1.62 -15.24
N GLU A 113 -7.96 -1.66 -14.52
CA GLU A 113 -9.24 -1.08 -14.94
C GLU A 113 -9.31 0.46 -14.74
N LEU A 114 -8.42 1.02 -13.92
CA LEU A 114 -8.35 2.46 -13.63
C LEU A 114 -7.20 3.17 -14.35
N SER A 115 -6.11 2.44 -14.62
CA SER A 115 -4.87 2.95 -15.17
C SER A 115 -4.12 1.90 -15.98
N GLY A 116 -3.33 2.33 -16.97
CA GLY A 116 -2.40 1.47 -17.69
C GLY A 116 -1.09 1.17 -16.95
N THR A 117 -0.98 1.51 -15.66
CA THR A 117 0.23 1.34 -14.85
C THR A 117 0.71 -0.12 -14.78
N VAL A 118 -0.20 -1.08 -14.56
CA VAL A 118 0.16 -2.52 -14.57
C VAL A 118 0.78 -2.91 -15.91
N ARG A 119 0.20 -2.45 -17.03
CA ARG A 119 0.75 -2.72 -18.36
C ARG A 119 2.13 -2.08 -18.55
N ALA A 120 2.37 -0.88 -18.02
CA ALA A 120 3.69 -0.26 -18.07
C ALA A 120 4.74 -1.07 -17.28
N ALA A 121 4.37 -1.59 -16.11
CA ALA A 121 5.20 -2.49 -15.30
C ALA A 121 5.48 -3.82 -16.03
N GLU A 122 4.46 -4.44 -16.66
CA GLU A 122 4.62 -5.65 -17.48
C GLU A 122 5.59 -5.45 -18.65
N LEU A 123 5.51 -4.30 -19.33
CA LEU A 123 6.43 -3.96 -20.42
C LEU A 123 7.87 -3.82 -19.91
N ALA A 124 8.07 -3.22 -18.73
CA ALA A 124 9.38 -3.08 -18.12
C ALA A 124 9.95 -4.41 -17.60
N ALA A 125 9.09 -5.28 -17.07
CA ALA A 125 9.46 -6.60 -16.56
C ALA A 125 10.12 -7.49 -17.63
N ALA A 126 9.73 -7.36 -18.90
CA ALA A 126 10.26 -8.16 -20.00
C ALA A 126 11.78 -7.97 -20.25
N ALA A 127 12.33 -6.82 -19.86
CA ALA A 127 13.76 -6.49 -20.00
C ALA A 127 14.47 -6.31 -18.66
N ALA A 128 13.83 -6.71 -17.55
CA ALA A 128 14.40 -6.57 -16.22
C ALA A 128 15.60 -7.51 -16.02
N PRO A 129 16.62 -7.09 -15.24
CA PRO A 129 17.81 -7.90 -14.98
C PRO A 129 17.54 -9.13 -14.09
N VAL A 130 16.39 -9.15 -13.42
CA VAL A 130 15.93 -10.23 -12.53
C VAL A 130 14.47 -10.53 -12.81
N PRO A 131 13.97 -11.75 -12.52
CA PRO A 131 12.55 -12.08 -12.64
C PRO A 131 11.66 -11.08 -11.91
N VAL A 132 10.61 -10.59 -12.60
CA VAL A 132 9.62 -9.65 -12.03
C VAL A 132 8.23 -10.29 -12.09
N HIS A 133 7.59 -10.38 -10.93
CA HIS A 133 6.22 -10.86 -10.77
C HIS A 133 5.28 -9.67 -10.66
N VAL A 134 4.69 -9.26 -11.78
CA VAL A 134 3.73 -8.15 -11.79
C VAL A 134 2.36 -8.61 -11.25
N VAL A 135 1.78 -7.80 -10.37
CA VAL A 135 0.49 -8.04 -9.72
C VAL A 135 -0.43 -6.85 -9.96
N ASP A 136 -1.54 -7.09 -10.64
CA ASP A 136 -2.70 -6.20 -10.63
C ASP A 136 -3.45 -6.40 -9.30
N SER A 137 -3.42 -5.40 -8.42
CA SER A 137 -4.15 -5.46 -7.14
C SER A 137 -5.66 -5.41 -7.31
N ARG A 138 -6.17 -4.98 -8.48
CA ARG A 138 -7.59 -4.67 -8.69
C ARG A 138 -8.13 -3.69 -7.63
N SER A 139 -7.25 -2.84 -7.10
CA SER A 139 -7.55 -1.87 -6.05
C SER A 139 -6.71 -0.60 -6.23
N VAL A 140 -6.77 0.32 -5.26
CA VAL A 140 -6.02 1.57 -5.21
C VAL A 140 -5.94 2.05 -3.75
N ALA A 141 -5.15 3.10 -3.46
CA ALA A 141 -4.95 3.61 -2.11
C ALA A 141 -4.44 2.50 -1.17
N MET A 142 -4.77 2.51 0.13
CA MET A 142 -4.36 1.43 1.03
C MET A 142 -4.95 0.06 0.65
N GLY A 143 -5.90 -0.01 -0.28
CA GLY A 143 -6.29 -1.29 -0.86
C GLY A 143 -5.16 -1.94 -1.66
N LEU A 144 -4.39 -1.13 -2.39
CA LEU A 144 -3.11 -1.49 -2.98
C LEU A 144 -2.01 -1.55 -1.91
N GLY A 145 -1.96 -0.56 -1.02
CA GLY A 145 -0.93 -0.47 0.03
C GLY A 145 -0.87 -1.70 0.93
N PHE A 146 -2.01 -2.26 1.36
CA PHE A 146 -2.04 -3.49 2.15
C PHE A 146 -1.53 -4.71 1.37
N ALA A 147 -1.81 -4.80 0.06
CA ALA A 147 -1.27 -5.86 -0.78
C ALA A 147 0.26 -5.77 -0.91
N ALA A 148 0.80 -4.55 -1.08
CA ALA A 148 2.24 -4.32 -1.12
C ALA A 148 2.92 -4.61 0.23
N LEU A 149 2.30 -4.21 1.35
CA LEU A 149 2.81 -4.51 2.70
C LEU A 149 2.80 -6.01 3.00
N ALA A 150 1.74 -6.72 2.59
CA ALA A 150 1.68 -8.17 2.76
C ALA A 150 2.72 -8.91 1.92
N ALA A 151 3.04 -8.38 0.73
CA ALA A 151 4.14 -8.89 -0.08
C ALA A 151 5.50 -8.68 0.64
N ALA A 152 5.74 -7.48 1.17
CA ALA A 152 6.99 -7.17 1.86
C ALA A 152 7.16 -8.01 3.13
N GLU A 153 6.08 -8.21 3.87
CA GLU A 153 6.04 -9.09 5.05
C GLU A 153 6.34 -10.54 4.70
N ALA A 154 5.72 -11.08 3.63
CA ALA A 154 6.01 -12.44 3.18
C ALA A 154 7.46 -12.62 2.72
N ALA A 155 8.03 -11.61 2.05
CA ALA A 155 9.45 -11.62 1.65
C ALA A 155 10.38 -11.67 2.86
N GLN A 156 10.14 -10.83 3.88
CA GLN A 156 10.98 -10.82 5.09
C GLN A 156 10.85 -12.11 5.92
N VAL A 157 9.64 -12.68 6.02
CA VAL A 157 9.43 -13.97 6.72
C VAL A 157 10.17 -15.10 6.01
N ALA A 158 10.16 -15.11 4.68
CA ALA A 158 10.90 -16.08 3.89
C ALA A 158 12.41 -15.99 4.11
N GLU A 159 12.95 -14.77 4.07
CA GLU A 159 14.36 -14.51 4.31
C GLU A 159 14.78 -14.92 5.72
N ALA A 160 13.96 -14.61 6.74
CA ALA A 160 14.23 -15.02 8.12
C ALA A 160 14.19 -16.55 8.29
N ALA A 161 13.27 -17.24 7.60
CA ALA A 161 13.19 -18.70 7.62
C ALA A 161 14.40 -19.36 6.94
N GLU A 162 14.88 -18.80 5.83
CA GLU A 162 16.10 -19.25 5.16
C GLU A 162 17.34 -19.04 6.03
N ALA A 163 17.50 -17.84 6.62
CA ALA A 163 18.62 -17.53 7.52
C ALA A 163 18.62 -18.42 8.78
N ALA A 164 17.45 -18.75 9.34
CA ALA A 164 17.33 -19.66 10.48
C ALA A 164 17.69 -21.12 10.14
N VAL A 165 17.50 -21.53 8.87
CA VAL A 165 17.88 -22.86 8.38
C VAL A 165 19.39 -22.93 8.07
N ASP A 166 19.98 -21.83 7.62
CA ASP A 166 21.41 -21.71 7.33
C ASP A 166 22.27 -21.42 8.59
N GLY A 167 21.64 -20.99 9.69
CA GLY A 167 22.17 -21.03 11.05
C GLY A 167 22.80 -19.73 11.56
N ASP A 168 21.98 -18.84 12.16
CA ASP A 168 22.24 -18.21 13.47
C ASP A 168 20.92 -17.59 13.97
N GLY A 169 20.67 -17.60 15.28
CA GLY A 169 19.39 -17.22 15.87
C GLY A 169 18.98 -15.77 15.55
N ALA A 170 18.05 -15.58 14.60
CA ALA A 170 17.52 -14.26 14.24
C ALA A 170 16.15 -14.00 14.89
N ALA A 171 15.95 -12.76 15.34
CA ALA A 171 14.74 -12.27 15.98
C ALA A 171 13.53 -12.30 15.02
N VAL A 172 12.36 -12.67 15.55
CA VAL A 172 11.09 -12.68 14.84
C VAL A 172 10.71 -11.23 14.45
N PRO A 173 10.39 -10.93 13.18
CA PRO A 173 9.94 -9.60 12.79
C PRO A 173 8.63 -9.23 13.51
N VAL A 174 8.53 -7.99 13.98
CA VAL A 174 7.35 -7.45 14.68
C VAL A 174 6.39 -6.91 13.64
N GLY A 175 5.13 -7.37 13.67
CA GLY A 175 4.10 -6.94 12.72
C GLY A 175 3.73 -5.46 12.87
N VAL A 176 2.94 -4.96 11.92
CA VAL A 176 2.52 -3.54 11.82
C VAL A 176 1.81 -2.95 13.05
N ASP A 177 1.40 -3.78 14.01
CA ASP A 177 0.69 -3.38 15.23
C ASP A 177 1.56 -3.41 16.51
N GLY A 178 2.88 -3.64 16.40
CA GLY A 178 3.76 -3.75 17.56
C GLY A 178 3.52 -5.00 18.43
N ALA A 179 2.75 -5.98 17.94
CA ALA A 179 2.53 -7.27 18.59
C ALA A 179 3.44 -8.35 17.97
N PRO A 180 3.97 -9.30 18.78
CA PRO A 180 4.65 -10.48 18.25
C PRO A 180 3.69 -11.30 17.38
N VAL A 181 4.18 -11.78 16.25
CA VAL A 181 3.46 -12.68 15.33
C VAL A 181 3.01 -13.93 16.11
N PRO A 182 1.71 -14.27 16.16
CA PRO A 182 1.26 -15.45 16.87
C PRO A 182 1.79 -16.73 16.20
N GLY A 183 2.44 -17.56 17.01
CA GLY A 183 3.06 -18.81 16.61
C GLY A 183 2.07 -19.93 16.28
N ARG A 184 2.43 -20.66 15.21
CA ARG A 184 2.18 -22.08 14.89
C ARG A 184 1.13 -22.81 15.74
N ALA A 185 -0.02 -23.13 15.13
CA ALA A 185 -0.80 -24.32 15.45
C ALA A 185 -0.45 -25.42 14.44
N GLY A 186 -0.14 -26.62 14.95
CA GLY A 186 0.60 -27.67 14.26
C GLY A 186 -0.08 -28.33 13.06
N VAL A 187 0.77 -28.83 12.17
CA VAL A 187 0.46 -29.91 11.24
C VAL A 187 1.54 -30.99 11.42
N ASP A 188 1.15 -32.09 12.04
CA ASP A 188 1.97 -33.30 12.10
C ASP A 188 2.00 -33.98 10.74
N GLY A 189 3.22 -34.22 10.25
CA GLY A 189 3.64 -35.35 9.41
C GLY A 189 2.95 -35.59 8.05
N ALA A 190 3.61 -35.20 6.96
CA ALA A 190 3.94 -36.11 5.84
C ALA A 190 4.76 -35.41 4.73
N ALA A 191 5.74 -36.16 4.22
CA ALA A 191 6.47 -36.01 2.96
C ALA A 191 7.52 -34.88 2.83
N VAL A 192 8.78 -35.31 2.81
CA VAL A 192 9.97 -34.56 2.41
C VAL A 192 9.83 -34.13 0.94
N ALA A 193 9.61 -32.83 0.70
CA ALA A 193 9.75 -32.17 -0.60
C ALA A 193 10.79 -31.04 -0.47
N GLY A 194 11.61 -30.90 -1.51
CA GLY A 194 12.91 -30.21 -1.50
C GLY A 194 12.92 -28.74 -1.09
N ARG A 195 14.15 -28.25 -0.83
CA ARG A 195 14.54 -26.88 -0.49
C ARG A 195 13.72 -25.83 -1.27
N ALA A 196 12.67 -25.29 -0.68
CA ALA A 196 11.86 -24.24 -1.26
C ALA A 196 11.89 -23.03 -0.32
N GLY A 197 12.97 -22.26 -0.40
CA GLY A 197 12.92 -20.88 0.06
C GLY A 197 11.86 -20.14 -0.76
N VAL A 198 10.96 -19.38 -0.14
CA VAL A 198 9.79 -18.78 -0.81
C VAL A 198 10.25 -18.01 -2.04
N ASP A 199 9.78 -18.41 -3.22
CA ASP A 199 10.06 -17.71 -4.48
C ASP A 199 9.15 -16.50 -4.65
N GLY A 200 9.50 -15.58 -5.54
CA GLY A 200 8.71 -14.37 -5.80
C GLY A 200 7.26 -14.67 -6.20
N ALA A 201 6.96 -15.87 -6.71
CA ALA A 201 5.61 -16.28 -7.08
C ALA A 201 4.70 -16.46 -5.84
N ALA A 202 5.21 -17.05 -4.76
CA ALA A 202 4.47 -17.17 -3.51
C ALA A 202 4.24 -15.80 -2.83
N VAL A 203 5.24 -14.91 -2.87
CA VAL A 203 5.08 -13.52 -2.38
C VAL A 203 4.04 -12.75 -3.21
N ALA A 204 4.07 -12.89 -4.54
CA ALA A 204 3.03 -12.33 -5.42
C ALA A 204 1.66 -12.96 -5.15
N GLY A 205 1.60 -14.26 -4.84
CA GLY A 205 0.38 -14.96 -4.40
C GLY A 205 -0.22 -14.34 -3.14
N ARG A 206 0.63 -14.03 -2.14
CA ARG A 206 0.22 -13.33 -0.92
C ARG A 206 -0.37 -11.96 -1.23
N ALA A 207 0.29 -11.17 -2.07
CA ALA A 207 -0.19 -9.86 -2.49
C ALA A 207 -1.59 -9.94 -3.13
N ARG A 208 -1.80 -10.90 -4.05
CA ARG A 208 -3.10 -11.14 -4.70
C ARG A 208 -4.17 -11.56 -3.70
N GLY A 209 -3.84 -12.42 -2.75
CA GLY A 209 -4.74 -12.89 -1.70
C GLY A 209 -5.27 -11.73 -0.84
N VAL A 210 -4.35 -10.90 -0.34
CA VAL A 210 -4.72 -9.71 0.46
C VAL A 210 -5.50 -8.71 -0.37
N ALA A 211 -5.08 -8.45 -1.61
CA ALA A 211 -5.80 -7.54 -2.51
C ALA A 211 -7.25 -8.00 -2.74
N ALA A 212 -7.46 -9.29 -3.02
CA ALA A 212 -8.80 -9.88 -3.20
C ALA A 212 -9.63 -9.88 -1.91
N ALA A 213 -8.97 -9.99 -0.76
CA ALA A 213 -9.61 -9.91 0.55
C ALA A 213 -9.82 -8.46 1.02
N THR A 214 -9.47 -7.43 0.24
CA THR A 214 -9.56 -6.04 0.66
C THR A 214 -10.82 -5.35 0.14
N SER A 215 -11.47 -4.58 1.01
CA SER A 215 -12.57 -3.69 0.66
C SER A 215 -12.14 -2.25 0.85
N ALA A 216 -12.38 -1.41 -0.15
CA ALA A 216 -12.24 0.04 -0.05
C ALA A 216 -13.60 0.71 -0.23
N LEU A 217 -14.08 1.40 0.81
CA LEU A 217 -15.32 2.16 0.82
C LEU A 217 -15.01 3.64 0.99
N PHE A 218 -15.70 4.50 0.24
CA PHE A 218 -15.42 5.94 0.32
C PHE A 218 -16.62 6.79 -0.09
N LEU A 219 -16.60 8.04 0.36
CA LEU A 219 -17.53 9.08 -0.02
C LEU A 219 -16.76 10.25 -0.62
N VAL A 220 -17.42 10.98 -1.51
CA VAL A 220 -16.94 12.21 -2.15
C VAL A 220 -18.05 13.24 -2.14
N ASP A 221 -17.72 14.53 -2.28
CA ASP A 221 -18.76 15.57 -2.35
C ASP A 221 -19.48 15.61 -3.69
N SER A 222 -18.81 15.19 -4.76
CA SER A 222 -19.36 15.15 -6.12
C SER A 222 -18.75 13.99 -6.91
N LEU A 223 -19.55 13.38 -7.79
CA LEU A 223 -19.09 12.38 -8.75
C LEU A 223 -18.40 12.99 -9.99
N GLU A 224 -18.35 14.32 -10.09
CA GLU A 224 -17.84 15.01 -11.27
C GLU A 224 -16.38 14.68 -11.59
N HIS A 225 -15.52 14.61 -10.58
CA HIS A 225 -14.09 14.28 -10.74
C HIS A 225 -13.92 12.87 -11.31
N LEU A 226 -14.64 11.89 -10.74
CA LEU A 226 -14.63 10.50 -11.22
C LEU A 226 -15.16 10.40 -12.66
N ARG A 227 -16.21 11.17 -12.97
CA ARG A 227 -16.81 11.22 -14.31
C ARG A 227 -15.87 11.84 -15.34
N ARG A 228 -15.29 13.00 -15.03
CA ARG A 228 -14.36 13.73 -15.91
C ARG A 228 -13.08 12.93 -16.12
N GLY A 229 -12.62 12.24 -15.09
CA GLY A 229 -11.52 11.30 -15.17
C GLY A 229 -11.86 10.03 -15.93
N GLY A 230 -13.13 9.67 -16.12
CA GLY A 230 -13.53 8.39 -16.73
C GLY A 230 -13.37 7.18 -15.80
N ARG A 231 -13.14 7.40 -14.50
CA ARG A 231 -12.94 6.36 -13.46
C ARG A 231 -14.20 6.06 -12.67
N ILE A 232 -15.33 6.63 -13.06
CA ILE A 232 -16.64 6.42 -12.41
C ILE A 232 -17.17 4.99 -12.57
N GLY A 233 -16.62 4.19 -13.49
CA GLY A 233 -16.90 2.76 -13.60
C GLY A 233 -18.40 2.45 -13.71
N ALA A 234 -18.84 1.41 -12.99
CA ALA A 234 -20.24 1.00 -12.94
C ALA A 234 -21.15 2.05 -12.29
N ALA A 235 -20.59 2.94 -11.45
CA ALA A 235 -21.34 4.02 -10.82
C ALA A 235 -21.87 5.06 -11.83
N ALA A 236 -21.39 5.04 -13.10
CA ALA A 236 -21.90 5.89 -14.17
C ALA A 236 -23.42 5.74 -14.35
N ALA A 237 -23.96 4.52 -14.24
CA ALA A 237 -25.38 4.25 -14.42
C ALA A 237 -26.27 4.90 -13.34
N ALA A 238 -25.67 5.26 -12.20
CA ALA A 238 -26.38 5.93 -11.11
C ALA A 238 -26.39 7.47 -11.26
N VAL A 239 -25.61 8.02 -12.20
CA VAL A 239 -25.56 9.47 -12.48
C VAL A 239 -26.91 9.88 -13.07
N GLY A 240 -27.66 10.73 -12.35
CA GLY A 240 -29.00 11.18 -12.72
C GLY A 240 -30.12 10.57 -11.88
N THR A 241 -30.06 9.27 -11.56
CA THR A 241 -31.02 8.63 -10.61
C THR A 241 -30.69 8.92 -9.15
N LEU A 242 -29.50 9.43 -8.87
CA LEU A 242 -29.01 9.86 -7.56
C LEU A 242 -29.28 11.34 -7.23
N LEU A 243 -30.18 12.02 -7.95
CA LEU A 243 -30.48 13.42 -7.68
C LEU A 243 -30.95 13.61 -6.23
N GLY A 244 -30.25 14.45 -5.45
CA GLY A 244 -30.53 14.66 -4.02
C GLY A 244 -30.04 13.55 -3.08
N MET A 245 -29.32 12.55 -3.60
CA MET A 245 -28.70 11.48 -2.84
C MET A 245 -27.17 11.59 -2.93
N ARG A 246 -26.49 11.28 -1.83
CA ARG A 246 -25.04 11.10 -1.76
C ARG A 246 -24.71 9.62 -1.91
N PRO A 247 -23.92 9.22 -2.92
CA PRO A 247 -23.49 7.84 -3.05
C PRO A 247 -22.42 7.51 -2.01
N LEU A 248 -22.53 6.33 -1.43
CA LEU A 248 -21.38 5.64 -0.86
C LEU A 248 -20.79 4.76 -1.97
N LEU A 249 -19.49 4.88 -2.20
CA LEU A 249 -18.78 4.21 -3.27
C LEU A 249 -17.90 3.08 -2.72
N ALA A 250 -17.59 2.14 -3.59
CA ALA A 250 -16.61 1.08 -3.34
C ALA A 250 -15.68 0.92 -4.54
N VAL A 251 -14.50 0.36 -4.30
CA VAL A 251 -13.72 -0.29 -5.36
C VAL A 251 -14.06 -1.78 -5.35
N ARG A 252 -14.60 -2.28 -6.45
CA ARG A 252 -14.97 -3.69 -6.66
C ARG A 252 -14.50 -4.12 -8.03
N ASP A 253 -13.85 -5.27 -8.10
CA ASP A 253 -13.36 -5.79 -9.38
C ASP A 253 -12.49 -4.79 -10.17
N GLY A 254 -11.67 -4.02 -9.44
CA GLY A 254 -10.83 -2.99 -10.05
C GLY A 254 -11.56 -1.69 -10.42
N ARG A 255 -12.88 -1.61 -10.29
CA ARG A 255 -13.68 -0.48 -10.76
C ARG A 255 -14.40 0.22 -9.61
N VAL A 256 -14.74 1.49 -9.82
CA VAL A 256 -15.61 2.21 -8.90
C VAL A 256 -17.06 1.78 -9.11
N ASP A 257 -17.72 1.45 -8.00
CA ASP A 257 -19.11 1.00 -7.94
C ASP A 257 -19.87 1.68 -6.79
N VAL A 258 -21.21 1.65 -6.83
CA VAL A 258 -22.07 2.20 -5.77
C VAL A 258 -22.31 1.13 -4.70
N ALA A 259 -21.82 1.39 -3.49
CA ALA A 259 -22.04 0.55 -2.32
C ALA A 259 -23.34 0.88 -1.56
N GLY A 260 -23.85 2.10 -1.73
CA GLY A 260 -25.07 2.54 -1.05
C GLY A 260 -25.50 3.95 -1.44
N LYS A 261 -26.69 4.34 -0.99
CA LYS A 261 -27.29 5.65 -1.25
C LYS A 261 -27.79 6.22 0.05
N VAL A 262 -27.32 7.42 0.42
CA VAL A 262 -27.75 8.13 1.62
C VAL A 262 -28.11 9.57 1.26
N ARG A 263 -28.77 10.31 2.16
CA ARG A 263 -29.20 11.69 1.87
C ARG A 263 -28.19 12.74 2.31
N THR A 264 -27.55 12.52 3.46
CA THR A 264 -26.71 13.53 4.11
C THR A 264 -25.28 13.01 4.32
N ARG A 265 -24.33 13.93 4.47
CA ARG A 265 -22.92 13.56 4.75
C ARG A 265 -22.78 12.80 6.07
N ARG A 266 -23.55 13.19 7.09
CA ARG A 266 -23.62 12.48 8.37
C ARG A 266 -24.07 11.03 8.18
N ALA A 267 -25.17 10.80 7.46
CA ALA A 267 -25.65 9.44 7.18
C ALA A 267 -24.64 8.62 6.34
N ALA A 268 -23.89 9.27 5.44
CA ALA A 268 -22.80 8.62 4.70
C ALA A 268 -21.68 8.14 5.61
N ARG A 269 -21.25 8.99 6.54
CA ARG A 269 -20.21 8.64 7.53
C ARG A 269 -20.69 7.53 8.46
N GLU A 270 -21.91 7.61 8.98
CA GLU A 270 -22.50 6.56 9.83
C GLU A 270 -22.59 5.22 9.08
N ARG A 271 -22.98 5.23 7.80
CA ARG A 271 -23.03 4.01 6.98
C ARG A 271 -21.63 3.47 6.65
N LEU A 272 -20.66 4.33 6.38
CA LEU A 272 -19.26 3.96 6.16
C LEU A 272 -18.70 3.23 7.38
N VAL A 273 -18.91 3.77 8.59
CA VAL A 273 -18.49 3.11 9.84
C VAL A 273 -19.22 1.79 10.04
N ALA A 274 -20.53 1.74 9.84
CA ALA A 274 -21.30 0.50 9.99
C ALA A 274 -20.77 -0.63 9.10
N LEU A 275 -20.49 -0.33 7.82
CA LEU A 275 -19.93 -1.30 6.88
C LEU A 275 -18.50 -1.71 7.26
N ALA A 276 -17.67 -0.78 7.74
CA ALA A 276 -16.33 -1.12 8.22
C ALA A 276 -16.40 -2.08 9.42
N VAL A 277 -17.31 -1.84 10.37
CA VAL A 277 -17.54 -2.73 11.51
C VAL A 277 -18.01 -4.11 11.06
N GLU A 278 -18.98 -4.19 10.15
CA GLU A 278 -19.44 -5.46 9.55
C GLU A 278 -18.27 -6.24 8.90
N GLN A 279 -17.38 -5.53 8.19
CA GLN A 279 -16.23 -6.13 7.51
C GLN A 279 -15.14 -6.60 8.45
N VAL A 280 -14.89 -5.89 9.54
CA VAL A 280 -13.91 -6.30 10.57
C VAL A 280 -14.44 -7.49 11.36
N ALA A 281 -15.70 -7.46 11.78
CA ALA A 281 -16.32 -8.54 12.56
C ALA A 281 -16.38 -9.89 11.81
N GLY A 282 -16.41 -9.84 10.47
CA GLY A 282 -16.41 -11.03 9.61
C GLY A 282 -15.03 -11.68 9.42
N ARG A 283 -13.97 -11.21 10.09
CA ARG A 283 -12.59 -11.65 9.84
C ARG A 283 -11.88 -12.08 11.12
N ALA A 284 -10.98 -13.04 11.00
CA ALA A 284 -10.11 -13.47 12.11
C ALA A 284 -9.13 -12.36 12.51
N SER A 285 -8.65 -11.61 11.53
CA SER A 285 -7.74 -10.47 11.65
C SER A 285 -8.03 -9.47 10.53
N ALA A 286 -7.85 -8.19 10.83
CA ALA A 286 -8.12 -7.13 9.88
C ALA A 286 -7.13 -5.97 10.05
N ARG A 287 -6.64 -5.47 8.92
CA ARG A 287 -5.88 -4.22 8.84
C ARG A 287 -6.83 -3.14 8.34
N VAL A 288 -6.83 -1.99 9.02
CA VAL A 288 -7.77 -0.91 8.71
C VAL A 288 -7.00 0.36 8.37
N ALA A 289 -7.41 1.04 7.31
CA ALA A 289 -6.94 2.38 6.99
C ALA A 289 -8.10 3.34 6.81
N VAL A 290 -7.93 4.58 7.27
CA VAL A 290 -8.82 5.70 6.99
C VAL A 290 -8.12 6.67 6.06
N HIS A 291 -8.82 7.03 4.99
CA HIS A 291 -8.35 7.94 3.97
C HIS A 291 -9.09 9.27 4.01
N HIS A 292 -8.38 10.35 3.69
CA HIS A 292 -8.94 11.68 3.47
C HIS A 292 -8.23 12.41 2.33
N LEU A 293 -8.79 13.53 1.90
CA LEU A 293 -8.09 14.55 1.10
C LEU A 293 -8.23 15.91 1.78
N GLY A 294 -7.14 16.42 2.37
CA GLY A 294 -7.06 17.68 3.12
C GLY A 294 -8.05 17.84 4.27
N GLN A 295 -8.40 16.74 4.96
CA GLN A 295 -9.30 16.75 6.13
C GLN A 295 -8.77 15.84 7.26
N PRO A 296 -7.52 16.04 7.75
CA PRO A 296 -6.89 15.13 8.70
C PRO A 296 -7.67 14.99 10.01
N GLU A 297 -8.22 16.07 10.56
CA GLU A 297 -8.97 16.02 11.83
C GLU A 297 -10.27 15.21 11.71
N VAL A 298 -10.91 15.26 10.53
CA VAL A 298 -12.11 14.47 10.24
C VAL A 298 -11.74 12.99 10.11
N ALA A 299 -10.59 12.71 9.51
CA ALA A 299 -10.06 11.36 9.36
C ALA A 299 -9.69 10.74 10.71
N ASP A 300 -9.02 11.49 11.58
CA ASP A 300 -8.66 11.07 12.94
C ASP A 300 -9.91 10.76 13.77
N SER A 301 -10.92 11.62 13.69
CA SER A 301 -12.21 11.37 14.36
C SER A 301 -12.91 10.12 13.83
N LEU A 302 -12.87 9.87 12.51
CA LEU A 302 -13.41 8.64 11.92
C LEU A 302 -12.60 7.41 12.34
N ALA A 303 -11.28 7.49 12.36
CA ALA A 303 -10.39 6.40 12.77
C ALA A 303 -10.61 6.03 14.24
N ALA A 304 -10.74 7.01 15.13
CA ALA A 304 -11.07 6.78 16.53
C ALA A 304 -12.43 6.09 16.70
N GLU A 305 -13.44 6.47 15.91
CA GLU A 305 -14.75 5.83 15.94
C GLU A 305 -14.70 4.38 15.43
N VAL A 306 -14.01 4.12 14.32
CA VAL A 306 -13.84 2.76 13.78
C VAL A 306 -13.09 1.89 14.77
N LEU A 307 -11.99 2.39 15.35
CA LEU A 307 -11.21 1.68 16.36
C LEU A 307 -12.08 1.29 17.56
N ALA A 308 -12.84 2.25 18.12
CA ALA A 308 -13.69 2.02 19.27
C ALA A 308 -14.82 1.02 18.98
N ARG A 309 -15.49 1.14 17.83
CA ARG A 309 -16.63 0.28 17.48
C ARG A 309 -16.22 -1.13 17.06
N CYS A 310 -15.02 -1.30 16.52
CA CYS A 310 -14.47 -2.61 16.17
C CYS A 310 -13.74 -3.29 17.34
N GLY A 311 -13.52 -2.61 18.47
CA GLY A 311 -12.74 -3.14 19.59
C GLY A 311 -11.27 -3.39 19.24
N LEU A 312 -10.72 -2.60 18.31
CA LEU A 312 -9.35 -2.76 17.84
C LEU A 312 -8.34 -2.15 18.81
N ARG A 313 -7.11 -2.66 18.76
CA ARG A 313 -5.99 -2.15 19.56
C ARG A 313 -5.57 -0.75 19.08
N PRO A 314 -5.10 0.13 19.97
CA PRO A 314 -4.42 1.37 19.55
C PRO A 314 -3.33 1.07 18.51
N GLY A 315 -3.32 1.84 17.42
CA GLY A 315 -2.39 1.65 16.30
C GLY A 315 -2.87 0.75 15.15
N ALA A 316 -3.94 -0.03 15.34
CA ALA A 316 -4.47 -0.95 14.31
C ALA A 316 -5.22 -0.25 13.16
N VAL A 317 -5.51 1.06 13.31
CA VAL A 317 -6.12 1.89 12.28
C VAL A 317 -5.11 2.92 11.80
N MET A 318 -4.70 2.81 10.54
CA MET A 318 -3.79 3.77 9.90
C MET A 318 -4.59 4.95 9.36
N VAL A 319 -4.15 6.18 9.60
CA VAL A 319 -4.67 7.35 8.90
C VAL A 319 -3.68 7.72 7.81
N SER A 320 -4.16 7.88 6.58
CA SER A 320 -3.33 8.27 5.45
C SER A 320 -4.10 9.22 4.54
N GLU A 321 -3.50 10.34 4.17
CA GLU A 321 -4.02 11.13 3.06
C GLU A 321 -3.94 10.31 1.77
N VAL A 322 -4.98 10.38 0.92
CA VAL A 322 -4.89 9.74 -0.39
C VAL A 322 -3.80 10.39 -1.22
N SER A 323 -3.11 9.57 -2.02
CA SER A 323 -2.20 10.05 -3.05
C SER A 323 -2.88 11.15 -3.89
N ALA A 324 -2.12 12.15 -4.31
CA ALA A 324 -2.59 13.23 -5.15
C ALA A 324 -3.25 12.77 -6.46
N VAL A 325 -2.81 11.67 -7.06
CA VAL A 325 -3.41 11.05 -8.24
C VAL A 325 -4.80 10.52 -7.90
N VAL A 326 -4.95 9.80 -6.79
CA VAL A 326 -6.27 9.34 -6.32
C VAL A 326 -7.16 10.54 -5.99
N GLY A 327 -6.62 11.56 -5.31
CA GLY A 327 -7.32 12.81 -4.99
C GLY A 327 -7.79 13.57 -6.23
N ALA A 328 -7.01 13.61 -7.30
CA ALA A 328 -7.38 14.27 -8.56
C ALA A 328 -8.62 13.67 -9.22
N HIS A 329 -8.84 12.35 -9.08
CA HIS A 329 -9.99 11.65 -9.63
C HIS A 329 -11.16 11.54 -8.66
N ALA A 330 -10.91 11.44 -7.36
CA ALA A 330 -11.98 11.40 -6.37
C ALA A 330 -12.56 12.79 -6.09
N GLY A 331 -11.70 13.80 -6.04
CA GLY A 331 -12.05 15.18 -5.76
C GLY A 331 -12.14 15.54 -4.27
N PRO A 332 -12.40 16.82 -3.95
CA PRO A 332 -12.54 17.31 -2.59
C PRO A 332 -13.60 16.58 -1.78
N GLY A 333 -13.39 16.55 -0.46
CA GLY A 333 -14.30 15.91 0.47
C GLY A 333 -14.23 14.38 0.49
N LEU A 334 -13.20 13.80 -0.13
CA LEU A 334 -12.92 12.37 -0.02
C LEU A 334 -12.73 11.99 1.46
N LEU A 335 -13.46 10.97 1.88
CA LEU A 335 -13.26 10.26 3.14
C LEU A 335 -13.52 8.77 2.89
N GLY A 336 -12.63 7.89 3.33
CA GLY A 336 -12.74 6.46 3.06
C GLY A 336 -12.25 5.58 4.19
N VAL A 337 -12.73 4.34 4.19
CA VAL A 337 -12.23 3.27 5.05
C VAL A 337 -11.87 2.09 4.18
N VAL A 338 -10.66 1.56 4.38
CA VAL A 338 -10.16 0.36 3.76
C VAL A 338 -10.03 -0.71 4.84
N VAL A 339 -10.58 -1.90 4.59
CA VAL A 339 -10.45 -3.06 5.46
C VAL A 339 -9.85 -4.19 4.65
N ALA A 340 -8.63 -4.58 4.98
CA ALA A 340 -7.97 -5.76 4.45
C ALA A 340 -8.07 -6.91 5.44
N GLY A 341 -8.25 -8.13 4.94
CA GLY A 341 -8.01 -9.33 5.72
C GLY A 341 -6.56 -9.76 5.57
N ASP A 342 -6.12 -10.63 6.48
CA ASP A 342 -4.91 -11.40 6.24
C ASP A 342 -5.13 -12.36 5.08
#